data_AF-A0A0Q4TKF0-F1
#
_entry.id   AF-A0A0Q4TKF0-F1
#
_cell.length_a   1.000
_cell.length_b   1.000
_cell.length_c   1.000
_cell.angle_alpha   90.00
_cell.angle_beta   90.00
_cell.angle_gamma   90.00
#
_symmetry.space_group_name_H-M   'P 1'
#
loop_
_entity.id
_entity.type
_entity.pdbx_description
1 polymer ?
#
loop_
_entity_poly.entity_id
_entity_poly.type
_entity_poly.pdbx_seq_one_letter_code
_entity_poly.pdbx_strand_id
1 'polypeptide(L)'
;MLFGSRWQVRDGDRAEPSDLLIRYTRVSGVILIVLSVGFGFWGFTAQRQAEARESLQDAWDIGVFSSYSDLQIDLDPDVEQTTSVAGVMSRSTGEQQGLPVWQAKVVGRDDLGELGGDLADGDVVVAVRQGSCQPGTVFVEESADEVSVAVTGTSKIRFQGAPLRCGTSNPLTRPDAAELRIVHVPLSAPLGDRELVLPDPPARD
;
A
#
# COMPACT_ATOMS: atom_id res chain seq x y z
N MET A 1 21.42 43.80 -77.05
CA MET A 1 21.18 42.34 -76.96
C MET A 1 21.74 41.84 -75.64
N LEU A 2 21.10 40.80 -75.10
CA LEU A 2 21.46 39.96 -73.95
C LEU A 2 20.95 40.36 -72.55
N PHE A 3 19.74 39.85 -72.29
CA PHE A 3 19.23 39.19 -71.08
C PHE A 3 19.18 39.95 -69.75
N GLY A 4 17.98 40.47 -69.48
CA GLY A 4 17.44 40.48 -68.12
C GLY A 4 17.03 39.06 -67.71
N SER A 5 17.54 38.61 -66.57
CA SER A 5 17.00 37.48 -65.81
C SER A 5 16.47 38.02 -64.48
N ARG A 6 15.23 38.55 -64.53
CA ARG A 6 14.39 38.56 -63.34
C ARG A 6 14.26 37.10 -62.93
N TRP A 7 14.69 36.76 -61.73
CA TRP A 7 14.25 35.55 -61.04
C TRP A 7 12.75 35.70 -60.78
N GLN A 8 11.95 35.49 -61.83
CA GLN A 8 10.53 35.22 -61.68
C GLN A 8 10.47 33.80 -61.15
N VAL A 9 10.27 33.67 -59.84
CA VAL A 9 9.59 32.52 -59.27
C VAL A 9 8.21 32.50 -59.93
N ARG A 10 8.14 31.82 -61.07
CA ARG A 10 6.93 31.53 -61.83
C ARG A 10 6.29 30.34 -61.12
N ASP A 11 5.71 30.63 -59.96
CA ASP A 11 4.65 29.91 -59.26
C ASP A 11 4.22 30.81 -58.09
N GLY A 12 3.68 31.96 -58.47
CA GLY A 12 2.98 32.88 -57.59
C GLY A 12 1.51 32.48 -57.44
N ASP A 13 1.23 31.18 -57.27
CA ASP A 13 -0.10 30.69 -56.92
C ASP A 13 0.08 29.64 -55.84
N ARG A 14 -0.19 30.08 -54.61
CA ARG A 14 -0.67 29.26 -53.48
C ARG A 14 -0.21 27.80 -53.54
N ALA A 15 0.91 27.52 -52.88
CA ALA A 15 1.04 26.23 -52.20
C ALA A 15 0.00 26.19 -51.06
N GLU A 16 -1.28 26.24 -51.40
CA GLU A 16 -2.38 25.96 -50.50
C GLU A 16 -2.15 24.51 -50.09
N PRO A 17 -1.89 24.25 -48.79
CA PRO A 17 -1.71 22.89 -48.35
C PRO A 17 -2.97 22.14 -48.74
N SER A 18 -2.81 21.01 -49.45
CA SER A 18 -3.96 20.22 -49.87
C SER A 18 -4.82 19.91 -48.64
N ASP A 19 -6.14 19.89 -48.79
CA ASP A 19 -7.06 19.59 -47.67
C ASP A 19 -6.68 18.31 -46.92
N LEU A 20 -6.04 17.37 -47.63
CA LEU A 20 -5.50 16.13 -47.10
C LEU A 20 -4.27 16.37 -46.20
N LEU A 21 -3.34 17.26 -46.58
CA LEU A 21 -2.21 17.69 -45.76
C LEU A 21 -2.67 18.48 -44.52
N ILE A 22 -3.68 19.35 -44.66
CA ILE A 22 -4.27 20.08 -43.53
C ILE A 22 -4.97 19.11 -42.56
N ARG A 23 -5.74 18.14 -43.06
CA ARG A 23 -6.35 17.11 -42.20
C ARG A 23 -5.30 16.23 -41.55
N TYR A 24 -4.27 15.79 -42.28
CA TYR A 24 -3.20 14.96 -41.74
C TYR A 24 -2.45 15.66 -40.61
N THR A 25 -2.07 16.93 -40.79
CA THR A 25 -1.37 17.73 -39.77
C THR A 25 -2.25 18.04 -38.56
N ARG A 26 -3.56 18.29 -38.74
CA ARG A 26 -4.49 18.46 -37.61
C ARG A 26 -4.67 17.17 -36.83
N VAL A 27 -4.86 16.04 -37.51
CA VAL A 27 -5.05 14.73 -36.86
C VAL A 27 -3.77 14.29 -36.14
N SER A 28 -2.60 14.43 -36.77
CA SER A 28 -1.33 14.09 -36.14
C SER A 28 -1.02 14.99 -34.94
N GLY A 29 -1.31 16.30 -35.04
CA GLY A 29 -1.20 17.24 -33.92
C GLY A 29 -2.10 16.86 -32.75
N VAL A 30 -3.37 16.49 -33.00
CA VAL A 30 -4.29 16.00 -31.96
C VAL A 30 -3.77 14.71 -31.32
N ILE A 31 -3.27 13.76 -32.10
CA ILE A 31 -2.67 12.52 -31.57
C ILE A 31 -1.47 12.84 -30.68
N LEU A 32 -0.58 13.73 -31.11
CA LEU A 32 0.57 14.14 -30.29
C LEU A 32 0.14 14.83 -28.99
N ILE A 33 -0.91 15.65 -29.02
CA ILE A 33 -1.46 16.26 -27.80
C ILE A 33 -2.03 15.20 -26.86
N VAL A 34 -2.82 14.26 -27.38
CA VAL A 34 -3.41 13.16 -26.59
C VAL A 34 -2.31 12.30 -25.97
N LEU A 35 -1.28 11.93 -26.75
CA LEU A 35 -0.13 11.19 -26.23
C LEU A 35 0.63 12.00 -25.19
N SER A 36 0.87 13.29 -25.41
CA SER A 36 1.57 14.16 -24.44
C SER A 36 0.80 14.27 -23.12
N VAL A 37 -0.53 14.41 -23.18
CA VAL A 37 -1.39 14.41 -21.99
C VAL A 37 -1.37 13.04 -21.31
N GLY A 38 -1.42 11.94 -22.08
CA GLY A 38 -1.32 10.59 -21.54
C GLY A 38 0.00 10.33 -20.80
N PHE A 39 1.14 10.70 -21.40
CA PHE A 39 2.46 10.60 -20.77
C PHE A 39 2.59 11.51 -19.54
N GLY A 40 2.07 12.74 -19.60
CA GLY A 40 2.06 13.66 -18.46
C GLY A 40 1.24 13.12 -17.28
N PHE A 41 0.07 12.53 -17.56
CA PHE A 41 -0.76 11.89 -16.55
C PHE A 41 -0.06 10.68 -15.92
N TRP A 42 0.54 9.81 -16.73
CA TRP A 42 1.32 8.66 -16.26
C TRP A 42 2.48 9.06 -15.35
N GLY A 43 3.24 10.09 -15.74
CA GLY A 43 4.35 10.61 -14.93
C GLY A 43 3.89 11.14 -13.58
N PHE A 44 2.79 11.89 -13.55
CA PHE A 44 2.22 12.40 -12.30
C PHE A 44 1.72 11.28 -11.38
N THR A 45 1.04 10.27 -11.93
CA THR A 45 0.58 9.12 -11.14
C THR A 45 1.73 8.29 -10.57
N ALA A 46 2.81 8.11 -11.34
CA ALA A 46 3.98 7.37 -10.88
C ALA A 46 4.71 8.12 -9.75
N GLN A 47 4.81 9.45 -9.86
CA GLN A 47 5.42 10.27 -8.81
C GLN A 47 4.62 10.23 -7.51
N ARG A 48 3.28 10.35 -7.59
CA ARG A 48 2.41 10.24 -6.40
C ARG A 48 2.52 8.89 -5.71
N GLN A 49 2.62 7.80 -6.47
CA GLN A 49 2.83 6.47 -5.90
C GLN A 49 4.20 6.33 -5.23
N ALA A 50 5.24 6.98 -5.76
CA ALA A 50 6.56 7.00 -5.14
C ALA A 50 6.55 7.79 -3.82
N GLU A 51 5.93 8.97 -3.80
CA GLU A 51 5.77 9.79 -2.59
C GLU A 51 4.96 9.06 -1.51
N ALA A 52 3.85 8.40 -1.89
CA ALA A 52 3.06 7.58 -0.97
C ALA A 52 3.89 6.43 -0.37
N ARG A 53 4.67 5.71 -1.21
CA ARG A 53 5.54 4.62 -0.74
C ARG A 53 6.64 5.12 0.20
N GLU A 54 7.26 6.25 -0.11
CA GLU A 54 8.28 6.87 0.75
C GLU A 54 7.67 7.26 2.11
N SER A 55 6.49 7.88 2.11
CA SER A 55 5.80 8.23 3.36
C SER A 55 5.47 7.00 4.23
N LEU A 56 5.04 5.89 3.59
CA LEU A 56 4.76 4.64 4.28
C LEU A 56 6.04 3.94 4.75
N GLN A 57 7.10 4.02 3.95
CA GLN A 57 8.41 3.46 4.28
C GLN A 57 8.96 4.08 5.56
N ASP A 58 8.94 5.41 5.63
CA ASP A 58 9.44 6.18 6.77
C ASP A 58 8.55 6.00 7.99
N ALA A 59 7.23 6.05 7.80
CA ALA A 59 6.29 5.85 8.89
C ALA A 59 6.50 4.46 9.52
N TRP A 60 6.53 3.39 8.75
CA TRP A 60 6.47 2.01 9.27
C TRP A 60 7.82 1.29 9.39
N ASP A 61 8.92 2.03 9.18
CA ASP A 61 10.30 1.53 9.18
C ASP A 61 10.50 0.33 8.23
N ILE A 62 9.93 0.43 7.02
CA ILE A 62 9.95 -0.64 6.02
C ILE A 62 11.33 -0.71 5.37
N GLY A 63 11.87 -1.92 5.22
CA GLY A 63 13.17 -2.16 4.59
C GLY A 63 13.16 -1.80 3.11
N VAL A 64 12.50 -2.64 2.30
CA VAL A 64 12.43 -2.46 0.85
C VAL A 64 11.00 -2.63 0.33
N PHE A 65 10.59 -1.75 -0.58
CA PHE A 65 9.46 -1.98 -1.47
C PHE A 65 9.94 -2.75 -2.70
N SER A 66 9.45 -3.98 -2.88
CA SER A 66 9.80 -4.75 -4.07
C SER A 66 9.00 -4.26 -5.27
N SER A 67 9.54 -4.41 -6.48
CA SER A 67 8.84 -4.06 -7.72
C SER A 67 7.65 -4.98 -8.04
N TYR A 68 7.49 -6.09 -7.33
CA TYR A 68 6.52 -7.15 -7.64
C TYR A 68 5.49 -7.40 -6.53
N SER A 69 5.67 -6.82 -5.35
CA SER A 69 4.80 -7.01 -4.21
C SER A 69 4.64 -5.69 -3.46
N ASP A 70 3.44 -5.16 -3.49
CA ASP A 70 3.10 -3.98 -2.71
C ASP A 70 2.80 -4.33 -1.25
N LEU A 71 2.98 -3.34 -0.39
CA LEU A 71 2.52 -3.37 1.00
C LEU A 71 1.02 -3.61 1.02
N GLN A 72 0.58 -4.60 1.80
CA GLN A 72 -0.85 -4.85 1.97
C GLN A 72 -1.40 -3.99 3.09
N ILE A 73 -2.45 -3.23 2.78
CA ILE A 73 -3.16 -2.37 3.71
C ILE A 73 -4.60 -2.86 3.78
N ASP A 74 -5.08 -3.16 4.98
CA ASP A 74 -6.44 -3.60 5.25
C ASP A 74 -7.11 -2.62 6.21
N LEU A 75 -7.97 -1.75 5.66
CA LEU A 75 -8.63 -0.69 6.42
C LEU A 75 -10.00 -1.09 6.96
N ASP A 76 -10.54 -2.22 6.49
CA ASP A 76 -11.84 -2.76 6.89
C ASP A 76 -11.73 -4.28 7.17
N PRO A 77 -10.92 -4.69 8.16
CA PRO A 77 -10.77 -6.10 8.48
C PRO A 77 -11.95 -6.63 9.29
N ASP A 78 -12.15 -7.94 9.23
CA ASP A 78 -13.07 -8.64 10.13
C ASP A 78 -12.54 -8.59 11.58
N VAL A 79 -13.19 -7.77 12.40
CA VAL A 79 -12.85 -7.55 13.82
C VAL A 79 -13.84 -8.29 14.72
N GLU A 80 -13.31 -9.13 15.61
CA GLU A 80 -14.09 -9.86 16.62
C GLU A 80 -13.71 -9.38 18.03
N GLN A 81 -14.71 -8.89 18.76
CA GLN A 81 -14.53 -8.51 20.15
C GLN A 81 -14.49 -9.75 21.04
N THR A 82 -13.48 -9.85 21.90
CA THR A 82 -13.26 -11.01 22.76
C THR A 82 -13.03 -10.62 24.21
N THR A 83 -13.17 -11.59 25.11
CA THR A 83 -12.93 -11.44 26.56
C THR A 83 -11.52 -11.85 26.98
N SER A 84 -10.72 -12.42 26.07
CA SER A 84 -9.31 -12.72 26.32
C SER A 84 -8.55 -12.90 25.01
N VAL A 85 -7.85 -11.86 24.57
CA VAL A 85 -6.97 -11.93 23.38
C VAL A 85 -5.82 -12.90 23.61
N ALA A 86 -5.19 -12.86 24.79
CA ALA A 86 -4.12 -13.80 25.15
C ALA A 86 -4.59 -15.27 25.07
N GLY A 87 -5.82 -15.55 25.51
CA GLY A 87 -6.42 -16.88 25.43
C GLY A 87 -6.77 -17.31 23.99
N VAL A 88 -7.10 -16.37 23.10
CA VAL A 88 -7.26 -16.66 21.66
C VAL A 88 -5.89 -17.02 21.07
N MET A 89 -4.88 -16.19 21.32
CA MET A 89 -3.52 -16.39 20.81
C MET A 89 -2.89 -17.70 21.27
N SER A 90 -3.14 -18.13 22.51
CA SER A 90 -2.67 -19.43 23.01
C SER A 90 -3.36 -20.62 22.33
N ARG A 91 -4.57 -20.42 21.78
CA ARG A 91 -5.36 -21.46 21.09
C ARG A 91 -5.12 -21.48 19.59
N SER A 92 -4.67 -20.37 18.99
CA SER A 92 -4.26 -20.25 17.59
C SER A 92 -2.94 -20.97 17.34
N THR A 93 -2.94 -22.29 17.53
CA THR A 93 -1.79 -23.17 17.27
C THR A 93 -2.17 -24.18 16.20
N GLY A 94 -1.62 -24.04 14.99
CA GLY A 94 -1.86 -24.98 13.89
C GLY A 94 -2.02 -24.29 12.55
N GLU A 95 -3.16 -24.51 11.89
CA GLU A 95 -3.47 -23.88 10.60
C GLU A 95 -3.70 -22.38 10.73
N GLN A 96 -4.38 -21.95 11.80
CA GLN A 96 -4.49 -20.55 12.21
C GLN A 96 -3.47 -20.26 13.31
N GLN A 97 -2.68 -19.21 13.12
CA GLN A 97 -1.57 -18.80 13.96
C GLN A 97 -1.66 -17.31 14.24
N GLY A 98 -1.12 -16.88 15.37
CA GLY A 98 -0.95 -15.46 15.66
C GLY A 98 0.13 -14.82 14.80
N LEU A 99 -0.11 -13.62 14.29
CA LEU A 99 0.89 -12.84 13.56
C LEU A 99 1.64 -11.93 14.53
N PRO A 100 2.99 -11.90 14.50
CA PRO A 100 3.74 -11.00 15.35
C PRO A 100 3.55 -9.55 14.90
N VAL A 101 3.33 -8.67 15.87
CA VAL A 101 3.19 -7.23 15.63
C VAL A 101 4.59 -6.62 15.49
N TRP A 102 4.83 -5.93 14.38
CA TRP A 102 6.05 -5.18 14.16
C TRP A 102 5.99 -3.82 14.84
N GLN A 103 4.91 -3.08 14.59
CA GLN A 103 4.67 -1.76 15.14
C GLN A 103 3.16 -1.54 15.27
N ALA A 104 2.76 -0.68 16.20
CA ALA A 104 1.41 -0.19 16.31
C ALA A 104 1.44 1.33 16.45
N LYS A 105 0.41 1.96 15.89
CA LYS A 105 0.25 3.41 15.85
C LYS A 105 -1.20 3.77 16.11
N VAL A 106 -1.43 4.99 16.58
CA VAL A 106 -2.75 5.51 16.91
C VAL A 106 -3.08 6.67 15.99
N VAL A 107 -4.26 6.59 15.38
CA VAL A 107 -4.76 7.60 14.44
C VAL A 107 -4.90 8.95 15.16
N GLY A 108 -4.42 10.02 14.54
CA GLY A 108 -4.42 11.38 15.11
C GLY A 108 -3.31 11.67 16.12
N ARG A 109 -2.56 10.65 16.58
CA ARG A 109 -1.40 10.81 17.48
C ARG A 109 -0.07 10.55 16.79
N ASP A 110 0.00 9.47 16.02
CA ASP A 110 1.21 8.98 15.38
C ASP A 110 1.15 9.25 13.87
N ASP A 111 2.29 9.51 13.22
CA ASP A 111 2.36 9.65 11.76
C ASP A 111 2.16 8.28 11.09
N LEU A 112 1.15 8.15 10.24
CA LEU A 112 0.79 6.89 9.57
C LEU A 112 1.32 6.80 8.12
N GLY A 113 1.80 7.91 7.56
CA GLY A 113 2.01 8.05 6.12
C GLY A 113 0.70 8.03 5.32
N GLU A 114 0.80 7.96 3.99
CA GLU A 114 -0.36 7.90 3.10
C GLU A 114 -0.96 6.48 3.04
N LEU A 115 -1.70 6.06 4.08
CA LEU A 115 -2.43 4.78 4.09
C LEU A 115 -3.61 4.74 3.11
N GLY A 116 -4.17 5.92 2.81
CA GLY A 116 -5.46 6.04 2.14
C GLY A 116 -6.64 5.72 3.07
N GLY A 117 -7.85 6.05 2.63
CA GLY A 117 -9.08 5.83 3.40
C GLY A 117 -9.34 6.86 4.49
N ASP A 118 -10.49 6.71 5.16
CA ASP A 118 -10.93 7.54 6.28
C ASP A 118 -10.78 6.74 7.57
N LEU A 119 -10.01 7.26 8.52
CA LEU A 119 -9.67 6.60 9.78
C LEU A 119 -10.13 7.50 10.93
N ALA A 120 -10.81 6.94 11.93
CA ALA A 120 -11.29 7.75 13.04
C ALA A 120 -10.16 8.03 14.04
N ASP A 121 -10.12 9.26 14.55
CA ASP A 121 -9.13 9.66 15.55
C ASP A 121 -9.19 8.76 16.79
N GLY A 122 -8.03 8.26 17.20
CA GLY A 122 -7.88 7.35 18.33
C GLY A 122 -8.08 5.87 18.03
N ASP A 123 -8.41 5.48 16.79
CA ASP A 123 -8.31 4.08 16.37
C ASP A 123 -6.86 3.62 16.35
N VAL A 124 -6.66 2.30 16.34
CA VAL A 124 -5.34 1.68 16.34
C VAL A 124 -5.05 1.11 14.95
N VAL A 125 -3.84 1.30 14.47
CA VAL A 125 -3.35 0.68 13.23
C VAL A 125 -2.14 -0.17 13.59
N VAL A 126 -2.19 -1.45 13.27
CA VAL A 126 -1.12 -2.41 13.56
C VAL A 126 -0.44 -2.87 12.27
N ALA A 127 0.88 -2.84 12.25
CA ALA A 127 1.68 -3.52 11.23
C ALA A 127 2.07 -4.90 11.76
N VAL A 128 1.62 -5.94 11.09
CA VAL A 128 1.89 -7.33 11.45
C VAL A 128 2.77 -8.01 10.41
N ARG A 129 3.68 -8.88 10.87
CA ARG A 129 4.51 -9.70 9.98
C ARG A 129 3.73 -10.92 9.53
N GLN A 130 3.16 -10.86 8.34
CA GLN A 130 2.46 -11.99 7.74
C GLN A 130 3.44 -13.03 7.15
N GLY A 131 4.56 -12.58 6.57
CA GLY A 131 5.44 -13.45 5.78
C GLY A 131 4.66 -14.18 4.68
N SER A 132 4.66 -15.52 4.72
CA SER A 132 3.94 -16.37 3.74
C SER A 132 2.50 -16.72 4.12
N CYS A 133 1.97 -16.12 5.20
CA CYS A 133 0.63 -16.40 5.67
C CYS A 133 -0.42 -15.50 5.01
N GLN A 134 -1.62 -16.05 4.84
CA GLN A 134 -2.80 -15.25 4.59
C GLN A 134 -3.28 -14.67 5.92
N PRO A 135 -3.44 -13.36 6.04
CA PRO A 135 -4.00 -12.76 7.24
C PRO A 135 -5.47 -13.20 7.44
N GLY A 136 -5.91 -13.19 8.70
CA GLY A 136 -7.25 -13.57 9.13
C GLY A 136 -7.83 -12.54 10.10
N THR A 137 -8.73 -13.01 10.97
CA THR A 137 -9.49 -12.18 11.92
C THR A 137 -8.59 -11.39 12.87
N VAL A 138 -9.02 -10.17 13.16
CA VAL A 138 -8.48 -9.29 14.20
C VAL A 138 -9.30 -9.48 15.47
N PHE A 139 -8.64 -9.76 16.59
CA PHE A 139 -9.28 -9.89 17.89
C PHE A 139 -8.96 -8.68 18.74
N VAL A 140 -9.99 -8.09 19.34
CA VAL A 140 -9.85 -6.92 20.22
C VAL A 140 -10.52 -7.21 21.55
N GLU A 141 -9.81 -6.92 22.63
CA GLU A 141 -10.32 -6.92 23.99
C GLU A 141 -10.22 -5.49 24.52
N GLU A 142 -11.37 -4.87 24.78
CA GLU A 142 -11.45 -3.51 25.30
C GLU A 142 -11.88 -3.52 26.76
N SER A 143 -11.06 -2.90 27.61
CA SER A 143 -11.37 -2.62 29.01
C SER A 143 -11.34 -1.12 29.27
N ALA A 144 -11.61 -0.72 30.52
CA ALA A 144 -11.59 0.69 30.92
C ALA A 144 -10.18 1.31 30.84
N ASP A 145 -9.15 0.52 31.12
CA ASP A 145 -7.77 1.00 31.28
C ASP A 145 -6.84 0.48 30.16
N GLU A 146 -7.22 -0.61 29.47
CA GLU A 146 -6.37 -1.31 28.51
C GLU A 146 -7.16 -1.74 27.26
N VAL A 147 -6.51 -1.67 26.10
CA VAL A 147 -6.96 -2.28 24.84
C VAL A 147 -5.91 -3.30 24.40
N SER A 148 -6.33 -4.56 24.30
CA SER A 148 -5.51 -5.67 23.82
C SER A 148 -5.90 -6.01 22.38
N VAL A 149 -4.91 -6.12 21.47
CA VAL A 149 -5.14 -6.38 20.05
C VAL A 149 -4.27 -7.53 19.56
N ALA A 150 -4.85 -8.47 18.81
CA ALA A 150 -4.09 -9.47 18.08
C ALA A 150 -4.65 -9.71 16.68
N VAL A 151 -3.76 -10.05 15.76
CA VAL A 151 -4.12 -10.42 14.38
C VAL A 151 -3.72 -11.86 14.15
N THR A 152 -4.63 -12.66 13.59
CA THR A 152 -4.31 -14.04 13.20
C THR A 152 -4.01 -14.16 11.71
N GLY A 153 -3.42 -15.28 11.31
CA GLY A 153 -3.18 -15.62 9.93
C GLY A 153 -3.15 -17.14 9.74
N THR A 154 -3.31 -17.57 8.49
CA THR A 154 -3.29 -18.96 8.08
C THR A 154 -2.16 -19.21 7.09
N SER A 155 -1.41 -20.28 7.31
CA SER A 155 -0.29 -20.61 6.42
C SER A 155 -0.79 -21.21 5.12
N LYS A 156 -0.42 -20.61 3.98
CA LYS A 156 -0.73 -21.17 2.66
C LYS A 156 0.19 -22.35 2.29
N ILE A 157 1.31 -22.50 2.99
CA ILE A 157 2.38 -23.42 2.62
C ILE A 157 2.49 -24.50 3.70
N ARG A 158 2.53 -25.76 3.27
CA ARG A 158 2.82 -26.90 4.14
C ARG A 158 4.21 -27.46 3.84
N PHE A 159 5.00 -27.70 4.87
CA PHE A 159 6.29 -28.37 4.79
C PHE A 159 6.21 -29.66 5.61
N GLN A 160 6.54 -30.81 4.99
CA GLN A 160 6.45 -32.13 5.63
C GLN A 160 5.07 -32.43 6.28
N GLY A 161 3.99 -31.90 5.71
CA GLY A 161 2.63 -32.09 6.21
C GLY A 161 2.19 -31.12 7.30
N ALA A 162 3.09 -30.29 7.85
CA ALA A 162 2.79 -29.25 8.83
C ALA A 162 2.71 -27.86 8.16
N PRO A 163 1.82 -26.95 8.60
CA PRO A 163 1.80 -25.58 8.12
C PRO A 163 3.10 -24.86 8.51
N LEU A 164 3.69 -24.10 7.58
CA LEU A 164 4.82 -23.24 7.90
C LEU A 164 4.38 -22.17 8.92
N ARG A 165 5.29 -21.81 9.82
CA ARG A 165 5.05 -20.79 10.83
C ARG A 165 4.90 -19.41 10.18
N CYS A 166 3.94 -18.61 10.65
CA CYS A 166 3.79 -17.22 10.22
C CYS A 166 4.88 -16.32 10.83
N GLY A 167 5.26 -15.26 10.12
CA GLY A 167 6.18 -14.24 10.65
C GLY A 167 7.61 -14.73 10.93
N THR A 168 8.12 -15.70 10.15
CA THR A 168 9.45 -16.32 10.34
C THR A 168 10.65 -15.47 9.92
N SER A 169 10.48 -14.18 9.58
CA SER A 169 11.62 -13.30 9.30
C SER A 169 12.31 -12.86 10.58
N ASN A 170 13.63 -12.63 10.51
CA ASN A 170 14.43 -12.23 11.66
C ASN A 170 13.84 -10.96 12.29
N PRO A 171 13.46 -10.97 13.59
CA PRO A 171 12.84 -9.81 14.23
C PRO A 171 13.79 -8.61 14.32
N LEU A 172 15.10 -8.84 14.19
CA LEU A 172 16.12 -7.79 14.24
C LEU A 172 16.33 -7.06 12.91
N THR A 173 15.75 -7.55 11.82
CA THR A 173 15.85 -6.91 10.50
C THR A 173 14.54 -6.23 10.15
N ARG A 174 14.61 -5.02 9.61
CA ARG A 174 13.44 -4.33 9.04
C ARG A 174 12.75 -5.23 8.03
N PRO A 175 11.44 -5.45 8.17
CA PRO A 175 10.71 -6.31 7.23
C PRO A 175 10.51 -5.56 5.92
N ASP A 176 10.53 -6.31 4.82
CA ASP A 176 10.17 -5.78 3.52
C ASP A 176 8.66 -5.57 3.42
N ALA A 177 8.22 -4.72 2.49
CA ALA A 177 6.80 -4.42 2.28
C ALA A 177 5.95 -5.69 2.04
N ALA A 178 6.54 -6.72 1.41
CA ALA A 178 5.89 -8.00 1.15
C ALA A 178 5.58 -8.81 2.42
N GLU A 179 6.41 -8.65 3.45
CA GLU A 179 6.31 -9.39 4.71
C GLU A 179 5.38 -8.73 5.70
N LEU A 180 5.10 -7.44 5.50
CA LEU A 180 4.21 -6.64 6.33
C LEU A 180 2.79 -6.60 5.80
N ARG A 181 1.87 -6.49 6.74
CA ARG A 181 0.51 -6.05 6.49
C ARG A 181 0.13 -5.00 7.51
N ILE A 182 -0.41 -3.88 7.03
CA ILE A 182 -1.00 -2.85 7.88
C ILE A 182 -2.49 -3.15 8.02
N VAL A 183 -2.98 -3.17 9.25
CA VAL A 183 -4.36 -3.53 9.60
C VAL A 183 -4.93 -2.44 10.49
N HIS A 184 -6.05 -1.86 10.06
CA HIS A 184 -6.82 -0.93 10.86
C HIS A 184 -7.65 -1.69 11.90
N VAL A 185 -7.67 -1.20 13.13
CA VAL A 185 -8.39 -1.81 14.24
C VAL A 185 -9.36 -0.77 14.79
N PRO A 186 -10.60 -0.74 14.26
CA PRO A 186 -11.62 0.17 14.76
C PRO A 186 -11.95 -0.18 16.20
N LEU A 187 -11.93 0.82 17.07
CA LEU A 187 -12.27 0.66 18.49
C LEU A 187 -13.70 1.14 18.76
N SER A 188 -14.34 0.56 19.78
CA SER A 188 -15.66 1.04 20.20
C SER A 188 -15.62 2.45 20.84
N ALA A 189 -14.44 2.86 21.31
CA ALA A 189 -14.12 4.22 21.74
C ALA A 189 -12.67 4.57 21.35
N PRO A 190 -12.31 5.85 21.18
CA PRO A 190 -10.92 6.26 20.93
C PRO A 190 -9.96 5.73 22.01
N LEU A 191 -8.74 5.32 21.66
CA LEU A 191 -7.77 4.76 22.63
C LEU A 191 -7.59 5.68 23.85
N GLY A 192 -7.39 6.97 23.62
CA GLY A 192 -7.21 7.97 24.69
C GLY A 192 -5.98 7.65 25.55
N ASP A 193 -6.18 7.63 26.86
CA ASP A 193 -5.14 7.33 27.85
C ASP A 193 -5.01 5.82 28.17
N ARG A 194 -5.79 4.95 27.50
CA ARG A 194 -5.73 3.50 27.71
C ARG A 194 -4.40 2.93 27.24
N GLU A 195 -3.90 1.95 27.96
CA GLU A 195 -2.70 1.22 27.57
C GLU A 195 -3.01 0.30 26.38
N LEU A 196 -2.16 0.33 25.34
CA LEU A 196 -2.25 -0.57 24.19
C LEU A 196 -1.35 -1.78 24.44
N VAL A 197 -1.96 -2.96 24.57
CA VAL A 197 -1.25 -4.22 24.79
C VAL A 197 -1.31 -5.08 23.53
N LEU A 198 -0.13 -5.54 23.10
CA LEU A 198 0.08 -6.27 21.85
C LEU A 198 0.76 -7.59 22.21
N PRO A 199 -0.01 -8.62 22.62
CA PRO A 199 0.56 -9.87 23.08
C PRO A 199 1.30 -10.56 21.93
N ASP A 200 2.58 -10.86 22.17
CA ASP A 200 3.36 -11.64 21.23
C ASP A 200 2.73 -13.04 21.04
N PRO A 201 2.67 -13.55 19.80
CA PRO A 201 2.26 -14.92 19.57
C PRO A 201 3.21 -15.87 20.31
N PRO A 202 2.69 -16.91 20.98
CA PRO A 202 3.52 -17.83 21.74
C PRO A 202 4.63 -18.41 20.85
N ALA A 203 5.87 -18.32 21.32
CA ALA A 203 6.98 -19.01 20.69
C ALA A 203 6.72 -20.52 20.77
N ARG A 204 6.71 -21.20 19.62
CA ARG A 204 6.67 -22.65 19.58
C ARG A 204 8.01 -23.20 19.10
N ASP A 205 8.53 -24.13 19.88
CA ASP A 205 9.69 -25.00 19.59
C ASP A 205 9.41 -25.94 18.41
#